data_AF-A0A3D1F4M6-F1
#
_entry.id   AF-A0A3D1F4M6-F1
#
_cell.length_a   1.000
_cell.length_b   1.000
_cell.length_c   1.000
_cell.angle_alpha   90.00
_cell.angle_beta   90.00
_cell.angle_gamma   90.00
#
_symmetry.space_group_name_H-M   'P 1'
#
loop_
_entity.id
_entity.type
_entity.pdbx_description
1 polymer ?
#
loop_
_entity_poly.entity_id
_entity_poly.type
_entity_poly.pdbx_seq_one_letter_code
_entity_poly.pdbx_strand_id
1 'polypeptide(L)'
;CEDDATWEKATILGKTDAMNHKRLLPRPIPMLKQTTHLPQYIPSAGYVTNNPTVDPKEIALSISYQQYTHAHTLKDDCQSQLTTGSDITIEPSPDGQDIAIVFDFADEFIGYAQLELTCQSGVIVDFAHDEELEDGWVKAARHHYRTADRYITRNGQQTLGNTINDRGFRYVMIVLRQLTKPVVLHRMTVNDCRYPFETLGTFTCDNTQLNRIWDVCTNTLSTCTTDTFLDCPWRERSFWVNDLVVENLVSLQAFGDPKINAHCLRLAMCNARDDGWIPGVCPDTGEDNLVLVATNLMLVIMLADYYQYTGDERLVNELLPQMIDVLHLFDAYTNDKGLIVAPDTFWNFLDWSYELNGTSLNGKCTSLLNWLYCYALNTAGKLAAITPPASQASDLSQLASDFAERIDAHFWADDKLCYADWLDDHGNPSEASSQLTHALAILSGSVPEHRKQYCVDALDRNDLLEPELYLHHFVFQAIQQVGQTDPIYQRILKHWDAMVQTGTTTLWEAFVHRQGKEAYDDAGSLCHGFAACPINYFQTGILGISPTKPGFDTFEIQPIPHSLSHASGTIPTPHGLIHMCWQSINKQTLNIQITIPNGTRGYCQKQWYEPGEHRIEYTVSQQTESEVLI
;
A
#
# COMPACT_ATOMS: atom_id res chain seq x y z
N CYS A 1 5.11 -12.34 21.64
CA CYS A 1 4.50 -13.08 22.76
C CYS A 1 5.55 -13.98 23.38
N GLU A 2 6.01 -13.66 24.58
CA GLU A 2 6.90 -14.55 25.34
C GLU A 2 6.06 -15.63 26.03
N ASP A 3 6.52 -16.88 25.97
CA ASP A 3 5.95 -17.99 26.71
C ASP A 3 6.35 -17.85 28.19
N ASP A 4 5.44 -17.30 28.99
CA ASP A 4 5.60 -17.06 30.42
C ASP A 4 5.37 -18.32 31.27
N ALA A 5 5.04 -19.46 30.66
CA ALA A 5 4.80 -20.72 31.37
C ALA A 5 6.03 -21.26 32.12
N THR A 6 7.21 -20.72 31.83
CA THR A 6 8.47 -21.08 32.49
C THR A 6 8.86 -20.17 33.65
N TRP A 7 8.08 -19.13 33.96
CA TRP A 7 8.43 -18.15 34.98
C TRP A 7 8.04 -18.65 36.38
N GLU A 8 9.00 -19.21 37.12
CA GLU A 8 8.79 -19.78 38.46
C GLU A 8 8.20 -18.80 39.50
N LYS A 9 8.25 -17.48 39.24
CA LYS A 9 7.81 -16.42 40.18
C LYS A 9 7.21 -15.21 39.46
N ALA A 10 6.19 -15.42 38.63
CA ALA A 10 5.41 -14.30 38.11
C ALA A 10 4.78 -13.52 39.28
N THR A 11 5.03 -12.21 39.33
CA THR A 11 4.42 -11.31 40.33
C THR A 11 3.50 -10.34 39.59
N ILE A 12 2.21 -10.39 39.91
CA ILE A 12 1.21 -9.49 39.32
C ILE A 12 1.44 -8.09 39.92
N LEU A 13 1.94 -7.15 39.10
CA LEU A 13 2.33 -5.79 39.54
C LEU A 13 1.14 -4.82 39.70
N GLY A 14 -0.10 -5.24 39.46
CA GLY A 14 -1.29 -4.41 39.67
C GLY A 14 -2.58 -5.12 39.30
N LYS A 15 -3.71 -4.68 39.85
CA LYS A 15 -5.02 -5.04 39.29
C LYS A 15 -5.14 -4.41 37.92
N THR A 16 -5.39 -5.23 36.92
CA THR A 16 -5.65 -4.87 35.52
C THR A 16 -6.98 -4.13 35.39
N ASP A 17 -7.10 -2.95 35.98
CA ASP A 17 -8.21 -2.03 35.71
C ASP A 17 -7.83 -1.06 34.55
N ALA A 18 -6.61 -1.17 34.00
CA ALA A 18 -6.08 -0.30 32.94
C ALA A 18 -5.62 -1.04 31.66
N MET A 19 -5.55 -2.37 31.66
CA MET A 19 -5.57 -3.09 30.38
C MET A 19 -7.02 -3.15 29.95
N ASN A 20 -7.42 -2.16 29.17
CA ASN A 20 -8.67 -2.13 28.43
C ASN A 20 -9.00 -3.55 27.98
N HIS A 21 -10.23 -4.01 28.20
CA HIS A 21 -10.72 -5.36 27.90
C HIS A 21 -10.72 -5.69 26.38
N LYS A 22 -9.78 -5.17 25.59
CA LYS A 22 -9.45 -5.62 24.24
C LYS A 22 -9.03 -7.08 24.35
N ARG A 23 -10.01 -7.95 24.08
CA ARG A 23 -9.89 -9.42 24.13
C ARG A 23 -8.69 -9.79 23.28
N LEU A 24 -7.70 -10.50 23.84
CA LEU A 24 -6.69 -11.17 23.02
C LEU A 24 -7.44 -12.09 22.04
N LEU A 25 -7.43 -11.73 20.76
CA LEU A 25 -8.08 -12.51 19.72
C LEU A 25 -7.17 -13.68 19.35
N PRO A 26 -7.71 -14.89 19.12
CA PRO A 26 -6.93 -15.98 18.54
C PRO A 26 -6.31 -15.50 17.22
N ARG A 27 -5.02 -15.78 16.98
CA ARG A 27 -4.35 -15.41 15.73
C ARG A 27 -5.00 -16.18 14.56
N PRO A 28 -5.71 -15.51 13.63
CA PRO A 28 -6.41 -16.18 12.54
C PRO A 28 -5.51 -16.39 11.30
N ILE A 29 -4.28 -15.87 11.36
CA ILE A 29 -3.28 -15.87 10.30
C ILE A 29 -2.09 -16.78 10.64
N PRO A 30 -1.35 -17.29 9.64
CA PRO A 30 -0.15 -18.07 9.89
C PRO A 30 0.94 -17.27 10.64
N MET A 31 1.94 -17.99 11.14
CA MET A 31 3.17 -17.37 11.63
C MET A 31 3.93 -16.74 10.46
N LEU A 32 4.65 -15.65 10.74
CA LEU A 32 5.52 -15.03 9.74
C LEU A 32 6.56 -16.03 9.25
N LYS A 33 6.87 -15.96 7.95
CA LYS A 33 7.96 -16.71 7.37
C LYS A 33 9.23 -15.88 7.50
N GLN A 34 10.26 -16.50 8.09
CA GLN A 34 11.59 -15.93 8.14
C GLN A 34 12.45 -16.50 7.02
N THR A 35 13.04 -15.62 6.21
CA THR A 35 13.98 -15.99 5.13
C THR A 35 15.28 -15.21 5.31
N THR A 36 16.42 -15.89 5.22
CA THR A 36 17.74 -15.25 5.36
C THR A 36 18.32 -14.90 4.00
N HIS A 37 18.69 -13.64 3.81
CA HIS A 37 19.31 -13.13 2.58
C HIS A 37 20.74 -12.64 2.84
N LEU A 38 21.59 -12.78 1.83
CA LEU A 38 22.96 -12.26 1.82
C LEU A 38 23.00 -10.94 1.03
N PRO A 39 23.88 -10.00 1.41
CA PRO A 39 24.08 -8.81 0.61
C PRO A 39 24.64 -9.18 -0.77
N GLN A 40 24.25 -8.40 -1.79
CA GLN A 40 24.66 -8.61 -3.18
C GLN A 40 25.83 -7.72 -3.57
N TYR A 41 25.90 -6.51 -3.00
CA TYR A 41 26.93 -5.53 -3.33
C TYR A 41 27.48 -4.83 -2.09
N ILE A 42 28.70 -4.31 -2.22
CA ILE A 42 29.32 -3.35 -1.30
C ILE A 42 29.41 -2.01 -2.03
N PRO A 43 28.42 -1.11 -1.93
CA PRO A 43 28.45 0.17 -2.63
C PRO A 43 29.64 1.03 -2.21
N SER A 44 29.92 1.05 -0.90
CA SER A 44 30.93 1.90 -0.27
C SER A 44 31.59 1.22 0.90
N ALA A 45 32.89 1.47 1.06
CA ALA A 45 33.63 1.22 2.28
C ALA A 45 34.68 2.31 2.45
N GLY A 46 35.01 2.68 3.69
CA GLY A 46 35.84 3.85 3.92
C GLY A 46 36.05 4.21 5.38
N TYR A 47 36.63 5.39 5.57
CA TYR A 47 37.00 5.91 6.88
C TYR A 47 36.03 6.99 7.33
N VAL A 48 35.81 7.04 8.64
CA VAL A 48 34.88 7.96 9.29
C VAL A 48 35.66 9.01 10.07
N THR A 49 35.31 10.27 9.83
CA THR A 49 35.77 11.41 10.63
C THR A 49 34.59 11.94 11.43
N ASN A 50 34.68 11.79 12.75
CA ASN A 50 33.62 12.18 13.68
C ASN A 50 33.34 13.68 13.62
N ASN A 51 32.06 14.05 13.68
CA ASN A 51 31.64 15.43 13.80
C ASN A 51 31.57 15.83 15.30
N PRO A 52 32.44 16.73 15.78
CA PRO A 52 32.51 17.07 17.20
C PRO A 52 31.30 17.85 17.71
N THR A 53 30.41 18.32 16.83
CA THR A 53 29.21 19.09 17.23
C THR A 53 28.00 18.21 17.54
N VAL A 54 28.06 16.90 17.29
CA VAL A 54 26.98 15.95 17.54
C VAL A 54 27.37 15.04 18.71
N ASP A 55 26.45 14.83 19.66
CA ASP A 55 26.68 13.90 20.77
C ASP A 55 26.85 12.47 20.20
N PRO A 56 27.98 11.77 20.44
CA PRO A 56 28.18 10.40 19.98
C PRO A 56 27.24 9.36 20.60
N LYS A 57 26.42 9.76 21.60
CA LYS A 57 25.29 8.96 22.12
C LYS A 57 24.05 9.05 21.24
N GLU A 58 23.89 10.11 20.47
CA GLU A 58 22.85 10.25 19.44
C GLU A 58 23.30 9.51 18.18
N ILE A 59 23.33 8.17 18.24
CA ILE A 59 24.02 7.30 17.27
C ILE A 59 23.59 7.62 15.83
N ALA A 60 22.29 7.69 15.56
CA ALA A 60 21.75 7.98 14.24
C ALA A 60 22.17 9.38 13.72
N LEU A 61 22.11 10.42 14.57
CA LEU A 61 22.56 11.76 14.19
C LEU A 61 24.08 11.80 13.97
N SER A 62 24.85 11.12 14.83
CA SER A 62 26.30 11.01 14.69
C SER A 62 26.67 10.35 13.36
N ILE A 63 25.95 9.30 12.96
CA ILE A 63 26.15 8.61 11.68
C ILE A 63 25.77 9.52 10.50
N SER A 64 24.65 10.23 10.58
CA SER A 64 24.19 11.08 9.48
C SER A 64 25.05 12.33 9.25
N TYR A 65 25.70 12.86 10.29
CA TYR A 65 26.42 14.14 10.21
C TYR A 65 27.94 14.01 10.35
N GLN A 66 28.49 12.80 10.46
CA GLN A 66 29.93 12.55 10.33
C GLN A 66 30.37 12.57 8.86
N GLN A 67 31.67 12.74 8.63
CA GLN A 67 32.23 12.75 7.28
C GLN A 67 32.79 11.38 6.91
N TYR A 68 32.56 10.98 5.66
CA TYR A 68 33.03 9.69 5.13
C TYR A 68 34.02 9.91 3.99
N THR A 69 35.12 9.18 4.03
CA THR A 69 36.11 9.14 2.94
C THR A 69 36.10 7.76 2.32
N HIS A 70 35.75 7.68 1.03
CA HIS A 70 35.75 6.43 0.28
C HIS A 70 37.16 5.83 0.20
N ALA A 71 37.27 4.53 0.49
CA ALA A 71 38.50 3.75 0.35
C ALA A 71 38.27 2.63 -0.67
N HIS A 72 38.60 2.88 -1.93
CA HIS A 72 38.32 1.96 -3.04
C HIS A 72 38.92 0.57 -2.84
N THR A 73 40.16 0.47 -2.34
CA THR A 73 40.79 -0.83 -2.05
C THR A 73 40.02 -1.62 -0.99
N LEU A 74 39.61 -0.98 0.11
CA LEU A 74 38.82 -1.63 1.16
C LEU A 74 37.48 -2.12 0.61
N LYS A 75 36.82 -1.29 -0.21
CA LYS A 75 35.57 -1.65 -0.89
C LYS A 75 35.76 -2.87 -1.79
N ASP A 76 36.77 -2.87 -2.64
CA ASP A 76 37.04 -3.94 -3.60
C ASP A 76 37.39 -5.26 -2.89
N ASP A 77 38.17 -5.18 -1.79
CA ASP A 77 38.49 -6.33 -0.95
C ASP A 77 37.22 -6.94 -0.32
N CYS A 78 36.37 -6.09 0.27
CA CYS A 78 35.08 -6.52 0.84
C CYS A 78 34.17 -7.15 -0.23
N GLN A 79 34.07 -6.54 -1.42
CA GLN A 79 33.25 -7.04 -2.52
C GLN A 79 33.76 -8.39 -3.06
N SER A 80 35.08 -8.57 -3.15
CA SER A 80 35.71 -9.81 -3.61
C SER A 80 35.46 -10.96 -2.63
N GLN A 81 35.61 -10.69 -1.34
CA GLN A 81 35.37 -11.68 -0.28
C GLN A 81 33.89 -12.05 -0.16
N LEU A 82 32.98 -11.09 -0.31
CA LEU A 82 31.53 -11.34 -0.41
C LEU A 82 31.21 -12.33 -1.55
N THR A 83 31.76 -12.09 -2.74
CA THR A 83 31.55 -12.95 -3.92
C THR A 83 32.12 -14.37 -3.73
N THR A 84 33.21 -14.52 -2.99
CA THR A 84 33.84 -15.83 -2.73
C THR A 84 33.26 -16.55 -1.51
N GLY A 85 32.44 -15.89 -0.70
CA GLY A 85 31.94 -16.42 0.58
C GLY A 85 33.03 -16.60 1.64
N SER A 86 34.15 -15.86 1.52
CA SER A 86 35.26 -15.92 2.46
C SER A 86 35.10 -14.89 3.58
N ASP A 87 35.73 -15.16 4.73
CA ASP A 87 35.84 -14.20 5.83
C ASP A 87 36.47 -12.88 5.37
N ILE A 88 35.92 -11.76 5.86
CA ILE A 88 36.43 -10.41 5.63
C ILE A 88 37.28 -9.96 6.80
N THR A 89 38.59 -9.77 6.61
CA THR A 89 39.46 -9.22 7.66
C THR A 89 39.59 -7.71 7.49
N ILE A 90 39.12 -6.96 8.48
CA ILE A 90 39.21 -5.50 8.54
C ILE A 90 40.34 -5.10 9.47
N GLU A 91 41.38 -4.50 8.91
CA GLU A 91 42.50 -3.94 9.65
C GLU A 91 42.15 -2.59 10.28
N PRO A 92 42.72 -2.24 11.46
CA PRO A 92 42.63 -0.88 11.99
C PRO A 92 43.11 0.16 10.97
N SER A 93 42.45 1.31 10.94
CA SER A 93 42.91 2.40 10.07
C SER A 93 44.30 2.88 10.51
N PRO A 94 45.19 3.26 9.57
CA PRO A 94 46.54 3.75 9.91
C PRO A 94 46.54 4.95 10.86
N ASP A 95 45.52 5.80 10.75
CA ASP A 95 45.37 7.05 11.50
C ASP A 95 44.38 6.91 12.68
N GLY A 96 43.93 5.68 12.98
CA GLY A 96 43.00 5.39 14.08
C GLY A 96 41.57 5.89 13.85
N GLN A 97 41.19 6.11 12.60
CA GLN A 97 39.82 6.46 12.20
C GLN A 97 38.89 5.25 12.33
N ASP A 98 37.61 5.52 12.58
CA ASP A 98 36.56 4.51 12.53
C ASP A 98 36.35 4.07 11.05
N ILE A 99 35.82 2.87 10.83
CA ILE A 99 35.65 2.28 9.49
C ILE A 99 34.17 2.03 9.22
N ALA A 100 33.68 2.46 8.05
CA ALA A 100 32.31 2.22 7.60
C ALA A 100 32.28 1.29 6.38
N ILE A 101 31.31 0.38 6.36
CA ILE A 101 31.05 -0.54 5.24
C ILE A 101 29.55 -0.57 4.99
N VAL A 102 29.15 -0.32 3.75
CA VAL A 102 27.75 -0.37 3.30
C VAL A 102 27.50 -1.68 2.57
N PHE A 103 26.41 -2.35 2.94
CA PHE A 103 25.92 -3.58 2.32
C PHE A 103 24.60 -3.27 1.60
N ASP A 104 24.52 -3.58 0.31
CA ASP A 104 23.29 -3.51 -0.48
C ASP A 104 22.73 -4.93 -0.66
N PHE A 105 21.50 -5.14 -0.21
CA PHE A 105 20.82 -6.43 -0.35
C PHE A 105 20.04 -6.55 -1.68
N ALA A 106 20.10 -5.53 -2.53
CA ALA A 106 19.47 -5.41 -3.85
C ALA A 106 17.94 -5.41 -3.86
N ASP A 107 17.30 -5.55 -2.70
CA ASP A 107 15.86 -5.50 -2.52
C ASP A 107 15.52 -4.89 -1.15
N GLU A 108 14.28 -4.47 -0.97
CA GLU A 108 13.75 -3.94 0.27
C GLU A 108 13.26 -5.11 1.15
N PHE A 109 13.65 -5.09 2.43
CA PHE A 109 13.31 -6.13 3.40
C PHE A 109 12.68 -5.53 4.64
N ILE A 110 11.90 -6.34 5.36
CA ILE A 110 11.41 -6.01 6.70
C ILE A 110 11.84 -7.11 7.66
N GLY A 111 12.62 -6.74 8.68
CA GLY A 111 13.17 -7.69 9.64
C GLY A 111 14.45 -7.16 10.25
N TYR A 112 15.44 -8.00 10.49
CA TYR A 112 16.64 -7.57 11.21
C TYR A 112 17.94 -7.99 10.52
N ALA A 113 18.91 -7.08 10.49
CA ALA A 113 20.27 -7.36 10.07
C ALA A 113 20.99 -8.21 11.13
N GLN A 114 21.85 -9.12 10.68
CA GLN A 114 22.63 -10.00 11.53
C GLN A 114 24.08 -10.07 11.04
N LEU A 115 25.02 -9.81 11.94
CA LEU A 115 26.45 -9.82 11.66
C LEU A 115 27.16 -10.84 12.55
N GLU A 116 27.79 -11.82 11.94
CA GLU A 116 28.72 -12.73 12.60
C GLU A 116 30.15 -12.24 12.45
N LEU A 117 30.87 -12.11 13.57
CA LEU A 117 32.23 -11.57 13.58
C LEU A 117 33.07 -12.10 14.75
N THR A 118 34.39 -12.07 14.57
CA THR A 118 35.38 -12.32 15.63
C THR A 118 36.21 -11.05 15.86
N CYS A 119 36.24 -10.59 17.12
CA CYS A 119 37.00 -9.40 17.48
C CYS A 119 37.40 -9.38 18.97
N GLN A 120 38.19 -8.38 19.35
CA GLN A 120 38.44 -8.07 20.75
C GLN A 120 37.20 -7.47 21.42
N SER A 121 37.08 -7.60 22.74
CA SER A 121 36.01 -6.92 23.48
C SER A 121 36.16 -5.40 23.43
N GLY A 122 35.03 -4.69 23.39
CA GLY A 122 34.97 -3.23 23.45
C GLY A 122 34.97 -2.54 22.08
N VAL A 123 35.10 -3.29 20.98
CA VAL A 123 34.82 -2.74 19.65
C VAL A 123 33.34 -2.36 19.60
N ILE A 124 33.08 -1.14 19.14
CA ILE A 124 31.71 -0.67 18.96
C ILE A 124 31.31 -0.95 17.52
N VAL A 125 30.16 -1.59 17.32
CA VAL A 125 29.55 -1.81 16.01
C VAL A 125 28.24 -1.06 15.98
N ASP A 126 28.19 0.02 15.22
CA ASP A 126 26.93 0.69 14.92
C ASP A 126 26.33 0.11 13.64
N PHE A 127 25.03 -0.12 13.64
CA PHE A 127 24.23 -0.42 12.46
C PHE A 127 23.43 0.83 12.09
N ALA A 128 23.31 1.09 10.80
CA ALA A 128 22.46 2.12 10.23
C ALA A 128 21.69 1.54 9.04
N HIS A 129 20.43 1.91 8.91
CA HIS A 129 19.49 1.32 7.94
C HIS A 129 18.76 2.41 7.17
N ASP A 130 18.61 2.26 5.86
CA ASP A 130 17.81 3.16 5.02
C ASP A 130 17.40 2.47 3.70
N GLU A 131 16.43 3.06 3.01
CA GLU A 131 15.95 2.63 1.70
C GLU A 131 16.81 3.19 0.55
N GLU A 132 17.60 4.24 0.82
CA GLU A 132 18.48 4.89 -0.15
C GLU A 132 19.87 5.24 0.41
N LEU A 133 20.76 5.72 -0.46
CA LEU A 133 22.11 6.17 -0.11
C LEU A 133 22.29 7.64 -0.51
N GLU A 134 22.93 8.43 0.36
CA GLU A 134 23.43 9.78 0.07
C GLU A 134 24.95 9.73 -0.12
N ASP A 135 25.45 10.09 -1.31
CA ASP A 135 26.87 9.98 -1.69
C ASP A 135 27.49 8.61 -1.40
N GLY A 136 26.69 7.54 -1.52
CA GLY A 136 27.10 6.16 -1.27
C GLY A 136 27.06 5.72 0.20
N TRP A 137 26.54 6.55 1.12
CA TRP A 137 26.45 6.26 2.55
C TRP A 137 25.01 6.25 3.05
N VAL A 138 24.76 5.54 4.15
CA VAL A 138 23.43 5.46 4.77
C VAL A 138 23.20 6.65 5.69
N LYS A 139 22.04 7.29 5.56
CA LYS A 139 21.60 8.38 6.45
C LYS A 139 20.62 7.86 7.50
N ALA A 140 21.15 7.55 8.68
CA ALA A 140 20.37 6.95 9.77
C ALA A 140 19.38 7.90 10.47
N ALA A 141 19.45 9.20 10.21
CA ALA A 141 18.55 10.21 10.76
C ALA A 141 17.91 11.04 9.64
N ARG A 142 16.60 10.88 9.49
CA ARG A 142 15.75 11.67 8.59
C ARG A 142 14.61 12.27 9.41
N HIS A 143 14.43 13.59 9.34
CA HIS A 143 13.52 14.33 10.22
C HIS A 143 13.65 13.89 11.70
N HIS A 144 12.65 13.18 12.23
CA HIS A 144 12.60 12.69 13.61
C HIS A 144 12.87 11.18 13.73
N TYR A 145 12.95 10.46 12.60
CA TYR A 145 13.23 9.03 12.54
C TYR A 145 14.71 8.75 12.78
N ARG A 146 14.98 7.69 13.56
CA ARG A 146 16.33 7.26 13.96
C ARG A 146 16.46 5.76 13.71
N THR A 147 17.14 5.38 12.64
CA THR A 147 17.28 4.00 12.15
C THR A 147 18.69 3.46 12.37
N ALA A 148 19.20 3.62 13.60
CA ALA A 148 20.49 3.09 13.99
C ALA A 148 20.47 2.36 15.34
N ASP A 149 21.39 1.41 15.49
CA ASP A 149 21.54 0.57 16.67
C ASP A 149 23.04 0.44 17.00
N ARG A 150 23.39 0.31 18.28
CA ARG A 150 24.79 0.18 18.73
C ARG A 150 24.97 -1.09 19.55
N TYR A 151 26.02 -1.83 19.23
CA TYR A 151 26.47 -2.97 20.01
C TYR A 151 27.93 -2.81 20.46
N ILE A 152 28.24 -3.24 21.68
CA ILE A 152 29.61 -3.25 22.22
C ILE A 152 30.05 -4.70 22.38
N THR A 153 31.12 -5.08 21.70
CA THR A 153 31.50 -6.49 21.53
C THR A 153 32.05 -7.14 22.78
N ARG A 154 31.77 -8.43 22.95
CA ARG A 154 32.56 -9.32 23.83
C ARG A 154 33.81 -9.82 23.08
N ASN A 155 34.74 -10.44 23.80
CA ASN A 155 35.92 -11.04 23.16
C ASN A 155 35.56 -12.33 22.41
N GLY A 156 36.17 -12.54 21.24
CA GLY A 156 36.02 -13.74 20.42
C GLY A 156 34.87 -13.66 19.40
N GLN A 157 34.53 -14.82 18.84
CA GLN A 157 33.45 -14.98 17.85
C GLN A 157 32.09 -14.76 18.48
N GLN A 158 31.23 -13.98 17.83
CA GLN A 158 29.87 -13.67 18.26
C GLN A 158 28.98 -13.30 17.08
N THR A 159 27.67 -13.30 17.33
CA THR A 159 26.67 -12.87 16.36
C THR A 159 25.88 -11.71 16.95
N LEU A 160 25.78 -10.64 16.20
CA LEU A 160 25.04 -9.42 16.51
C LEU A 160 23.73 -9.42 15.71
N GLY A 161 22.68 -8.78 16.20
CA GLY A 161 21.47 -8.48 15.41
C GLY A 161 20.18 -9.14 15.88
N ASN A 162 20.22 -10.29 16.55
CA ASN A 162 19.02 -10.96 17.09
C ASN A 162 18.32 -10.22 18.24
N THR A 163 18.88 -9.10 18.70
CA THR A 163 18.33 -8.21 19.72
C THR A 163 17.99 -6.82 19.17
N ILE A 164 18.15 -6.60 17.86
CA ILE A 164 17.80 -5.34 17.21
C ILE A 164 16.32 -5.41 16.82
N ASN A 165 15.60 -4.29 16.95
CA ASN A 165 14.22 -4.21 16.49
C ASN A 165 14.15 -4.47 14.98
N ASP A 166 13.05 -5.05 14.51
CA ASP A 166 12.81 -5.13 13.07
C ASP A 166 12.87 -3.73 12.45
N ARG A 167 13.35 -3.63 11.21
CA ARG A 167 13.49 -2.42 10.42
C ARG A 167 13.15 -2.76 8.97
N GLY A 168 12.54 -1.82 8.27
CA GLY A 168 12.55 -1.80 6.80
C GLY A 168 13.84 -1.20 6.29
N PHE A 169 14.49 -1.86 5.34
CA PHE A 169 15.64 -1.31 4.64
C PHE A 169 16.00 -2.14 3.40
N ARG A 170 16.72 -1.49 2.48
CA ARG A 170 17.56 -2.14 1.47
C ARG A 170 19.04 -2.11 1.83
N TYR A 171 19.48 -1.02 2.45
CA TYR A 171 20.89 -0.78 2.76
C TYR A 171 21.15 -0.90 4.26
N VAL A 172 22.22 -1.63 4.60
CA VAL A 172 22.74 -1.67 5.97
C VAL A 172 24.17 -1.17 5.94
N MET A 173 24.46 -0.14 6.72
CA MET A 173 25.82 0.29 6.98
C MET A 173 26.24 -0.13 8.36
N ILE A 174 27.44 -0.72 8.48
CA ILE A 174 28.09 -0.92 9.77
C ILE A 174 29.20 0.11 9.93
N VAL A 175 29.35 0.64 11.15
CA VAL A 175 30.49 1.48 11.54
C VAL A 175 31.23 0.79 12.68
N LEU A 176 32.45 0.35 12.40
CA LEU A 176 33.37 -0.23 13.37
C LEU A 176 34.15 0.89 14.04
N ARG A 177 33.93 1.10 15.33
CA ARG A 177 34.59 2.16 16.10
C ARG A 177 35.56 1.63 17.13
N GLN A 178 36.55 2.46 17.43
CA GLN A 178 37.61 2.16 18.41
C GLN A 178 38.37 0.86 18.07
N LEU A 179 38.58 0.63 16.77
CA LEU A 179 39.25 -0.55 16.27
C LEU A 179 40.77 -0.42 16.48
N THR A 180 41.34 -1.21 17.39
CA THR A 180 42.80 -1.22 17.65
C THR A 180 43.49 -2.53 17.24
N LYS A 181 42.72 -3.53 16.83
CA LYS A 181 43.18 -4.84 16.35
C LYS A 181 42.26 -5.30 15.21
N PRO A 182 42.69 -6.21 14.33
CA PRO A 182 41.85 -6.70 13.25
C PRO A 182 40.51 -7.26 13.75
N VAL A 183 39.44 -7.01 12.98
CA VAL A 183 38.14 -7.69 13.11
C VAL A 183 37.98 -8.63 11.93
N VAL A 184 37.48 -9.84 12.17
CA VAL A 184 37.09 -10.76 11.11
C VAL A 184 35.56 -10.78 11.03
N LEU A 185 34.98 -10.33 9.92
CA LEU A 185 33.57 -10.45 9.61
C LEU A 185 33.36 -11.79 8.90
N HIS A 186 32.60 -12.69 9.50
CA HIS A 186 32.31 -14.00 8.92
C HIS A 186 31.11 -13.93 7.99
N ARG A 187 30.08 -13.17 8.38
CA ARG A 187 28.82 -13.15 7.63
C ARG A 187 27.96 -11.95 7.97
N MET A 188 27.47 -11.25 6.95
CA MET A 188 26.39 -10.28 7.05
C MET A 188 25.14 -10.85 6.38
N THR A 189 24.00 -10.76 7.03
CA THR A 189 22.71 -11.24 6.53
C THR A 189 21.58 -10.32 6.95
N VAL A 190 20.47 -10.36 6.22
CA VAL A 190 19.16 -9.91 6.74
C VAL A 190 18.27 -11.13 6.94
N ASN A 191 17.56 -11.14 8.07
CA ASN A 191 16.48 -12.08 8.33
C ASN A 191 15.17 -11.35 8.04
N ASP A 192 14.61 -11.60 6.87
CA ASP A 192 13.36 -11.02 6.39
C ASP A 192 12.17 -11.78 6.98
N CYS A 193 11.20 -11.05 7.54
CA CYS A 193 10.10 -11.58 8.35
C CYS A 193 8.76 -11.05 7.83
N ARG A 194 8.14 -11.78 6.90
CA ARG A 194 6.92 -11.35 6.20
C ARG A 194 5.75 -12.30 6.42
N TYR A 195 4.54 -11.85 6.10
CA TYR A 195 3.42 -12.74 5.89
C TYR A 195 3.79 -13.79 4.82
N PRO A 196 3.50 -15.08 5.03
CA PRO A 196 3.94 -16.15 4.13
C PRO A 196 3.03 -16.26 2.90
N PHE A 197 2.93 -15.21 2.09
CA PHE A 197 2.16 -15.25 0.85
C PHE A 197 2.68 -16.32 -0.11
N GLU A 198 1.75 -16.93 -0.84
CA GLU A 198 2.02 -17.68 -2.06
C GLU A 198 1.57 -16.81 -3.25
N THR A 199 2.43 -16.64 -4.25
CA THR A 199 2.09 -15.88 -5.46
C THR A 199 1.22 -16.71 -6.39
N LEU A 200 -0.10 -16.63 -6.19
CA LEU A 200 -1.09 -17.35 -7.00
C LEU A 200 -1.55 -16.55 -8.23
N GLY A 201 -1.56 -15.22 -8.12
CA GLY A 201 -1.81 -14.30 -9.22
C GLY A 201 -0.54 -14.05 -10.02
N THR A 202 -0.62 -14.14 -11.34
CA THR A 202 0.52 -13.88 -12.22
C THR A 202 0.11 -13.04 -13.42
N PHE A 203 1.09 -12.33 -13.98
CA PHE A 203 0.93 -11.55 -15.20
C PHE A 203 2.24 -11.55 -15.99
N THR A 204 2.14 -11.69 -17.30
CA THR A 204 3.24 -11.48 -18.24
C THR A 204 2.69 -11.05 -19.60
N CYS A 205 3.43 -10.24 -20.33
CA CYS A 205 3.14 -9.81 -21.70
C CYS A 205 4.44 -9.60 -22.49
N ASP A 206 4.34 -9.15 -23.74
CA ASP A 206 5.50 -8.79 -24.58
C ASP A 206 6.18 -7.47 -24.20
N ASN A 207 5.58 -6.67 -23.31
CA ASN A 207 6.22 -5.48 -22.77
C ASN A 207 6.91 -5.79 -21.44
N THR A 208 8.24 -5.87 -21.46
CA THR A 208 9.06 -6.17 -20.29
C THR A 208 8.91 -5.15 -19.16
N GLN A 209 8.57 -3.90 -19.47
CA GLN A 209 8.35 -2.86 -18.47
C GLN A 209 7.07 -3.11 -17.68
N LEU A 210 5.97 -3.50 -18.35
CA LEU A 210 4.73 -3.86 -17.64
C LEU A 210 4.92 -5.10 -16.76
N ASN A 211 5.69 -6.08 -17.24
CA ASN A 211 6.04 -7.25 -16.42
C ASN A 211 6.81 -6.82 -15.16
N ARG A 212 7.77 -5.90 -15.32
CA ARG A 212 8.52 -5.35 -14.18
C ARG A 212 7.63 -4.57 -13.21
N ILE A 213 6.67 -3.78 -13.69
CA ILE A 213 5.71 -3.08 -12.82
C ILE A 213 4.92 -4.09 -11.99
N TRP A 214 4.44 -5.19 -12.58
CA TRP A 214 3.75 -6.25 -11.84
C TRP A 214 4.64 -6.84 -10.74
N ASP A 215 5.89 -7.18 -11.06
CA ASP A 215 6.85 -7.74 -10.10
C ASP A 215 7.10 -6.76 -8.94
N VAL A 216 7.28 -5.46 -9.24
CA VAL A 216 7.50 -4.43 -8.21
C VAL A 216 6.25 -4.23 -7.35
N CYS A 217 5.05 -4.24 -7.93
CA CYS A 217 3.80 -4.13 -7.17
C CYS A 217 3.64 -5.31 -6.19
N THR A 218 3.82 -6.54 -6.68
CA THR A 218 3.68 -7.74 -5.84
C THR A 218 4.77 -7.84 -4.78
N ASN A 219 6.01 -7.45 -5.08
CA ASN A 219 7.07 -7.37 -4.09
C ASN A 219 6.74 -6.34 -2.99
N THR A 220 6.27 -5.15 -3.38
CA THR A 220 5.90 -4.08 -2.43
C THR A 220 4.83 -4.56 -1.46
N LEU A 221 3.75 -5.17 -1.94
CA LEU A 221 2.70 -5.70 -1.06
C LEU A 221 3.21 -6.76 -0.08
N SER A 222 4.08 -7.66 -0.55
CA SER A 222 4.69 -8.68 0.31
C SER A 222 5.56 -8.04 1.40
N THR A 223 6.40 -7.06 1.04
CA THR A 223 7.24 -6.32 2.00
C THR A 223 6.42 -5.47 2.96
N CYS A 224 5.26 -4.95 2.54
CA CYS A 224 4.32 -4.20 3.37
C CYS A 224 3.34 -5.09 4.15
N THR A 225 3.56 -6.40 4.26
CA THR A 225 2.66 -7.28 5.01
C THR A 225 3.41 -8.18 6.00
N THR A 226 3.05 -8.05 7.28
CA THR A 226 3.57 -8.88 8.38
C THR A 226 2.40 -9.58 9.09
N ASP A 227 2.14 -9.31 10.36
CA ASP A 227 0.92 -9.75 11.04
C ASP A 227 -0.29 -8.86 10.73
N THR A 228 -0.05 -7.70 10.13
CA THR A 228 -1.04 -6.84 9.49
C THR A 228 -0.52 -6.36 8.13
N PHE A 229 -1.37 -5.70 7.34
CA PHE A 229 -0.87 -4.76 6.34
C PHE A 229 -0.19 -3.59 7.05
N LEU A 230 0.85 -3.04 6.44
CA LEU A 230 1.63 -1.90 6.92
C LEU A 230 1.64 -0.85 5.81
N ASP A 231 1.63 0.43 6.18
CA ASP A 231 1.87 1.52 5.24
C ASP A 231 3.20 1.33 4.50
N CYS A 232 4.28 1.18 5.27
CA CYS A 232 5.63 0.98 4.77
C CYS A 232 6.46 0.16 5.76
N PRO A 233 7.51 -0.54 5.28
CA PRO A 233 8.39 -1.30 6.17
C PRO A 233 9.39 -0.41 6.91
N TRP A 234 9.73 0.76 6.38
CA TRP A 234 10.85 1.57 6.87
C TRP A 234 10.46 2.51 8.01
N ARG A 235 9.50 3.41 7.76
CA ARG A 235 9.23 4.59 8.60
C ARG A 235 8.28 4.28 9.75
N GLU A 236 7.02 4.00 9.44
CA GLU A 236 5.98 3.88 10.47
C GLU A 236 5.71 2.44 10.85
N ARG A 237 5.73 1.50 9.89
CA ARG A 237 5.41 0.08 10.11
C ARG A 237 4.08 -0.07 10.84
N SER A 238 3.12 0.74 10.43
CA SER A 238 1.86 0.89 11.12
C SER A 238 0.74 0.42 10.21
N PHE A 239 -0.25 -0.24 10.79
CA PHE A 239 -1.44 -0.60 10.06
C PHE A 239 -2.34 0.63 9.93
N TRP A 240 -2.13 1.38 8.84
CA TRP A 240 -2.98 2.46 8.39
C TRP A 240 -4.24 1.88 7.73
N VAL A 241 -5.39 2.11 8.35
CA VAL A 241 -6.67 1.52 7.94
C VAL A 241 -7.08 2.01 6.54
N ASN A 242 -6.71 3.24 6.17
CA ASN A 242 -7.02 3.80 4.86
C ASN A 242 -6.27 3.09 3.72
N ASP A 243 -5.07 2.59 3.96
CA ASP A 243 -4.25 1.94 2.93
C ASP A 243 -4.88 0.63 2.45
N LEU A 244 -5.67 -0.02 3.31
CA LEU A 244 -6.47 -1.19 2.95
C LEU A 244 -7.38 -0.95 1.76
N VAL A 245 -7.82 0.27 1.49
CA VAL A 245 -8.69 0.51 0.33
C VAL A 245 -8.05 0.01 -0.96
N VAL A 246 -6.72 0.10 -1.05
CA VAL A 246 -5.95 -0.47 -2.15
C VAL A 246 -5.49 -1.87 -1.80
N GLU A 247 -4.73 -2.02 -0.71
CA GLU A 247 -4.01 -3.25 -0.37
C GLU A 247 -4.92 -4.46 -0.21
N ASN A 248 -6.15 -4.26 0.30
CA ASN A 248 -7.14 -5.33 0.42
C ASN A 248 -7.45 -5.98 -0.92
N LEU A 249 -7.79 -5.16 -1.92
CA LEU A 249 -8.19 -5.66 -3.23
C LEU A 249 -7.00 -6.29 -3.97
N VAL A 250 -5.86 -5.60 -4.01
CA VAL A 250 -4.73 -6.04 -4.84
C VAL A 250 -3.98 -7.22 -4.23
N SER A 251 -4.02 -7.41 -2.90
CA SER A 251 -3.47 -8.61 -2.26
C SER A 251 -4.29 -9.87 -2.57
N LEU A 252 -5.63 -9.76 -2.62
CA LEU A 252 -6.51 -10.85 -3.05
C LEU A 252 -6.22 -11.24 -4.50
N GLN A 253 -5.98 -10.26 -5.36
CA GLN A 253 -5.63 -10.44 -6.76
C GLN A 253 -4.23 -11.07 -6.96
N ALA A 254 -3.23 -10.64 -6.20
CA ALA A 254 -1.85 -11.10 -6.33
C ALA A 254 -1.59 -12.46 -5.65
N PHE A 255 -2.20 -12.71 -4.49
CA PHE A 255 -1.85 -13.84 -3.62
C PHE A 255 -3.01 -14.79 -3.35
N GLY A 256 -4.27 -14.33 -3.42
CA GLY A 256 -5.43 -15.17 -3.20
C GLY A 256 -5.64 -15.67 -1.77
N ASP A 257 -4.89 -15.19 -0.77
CA ASP A 257 -5.08 -15.55 0.64
C ASP A 257 -5.90 -14.47 1.38
N PRO A 258 -7.19 -14.72 1.69
CA PRO A 258 -8.06 -13.72 2.31
C PRO A 258 -7.88 -13.56 3.82
N LYS A 259 -7.05 -14.39 4.47
CA LYS A 259 -6.99 -14.42 5.95
C LYS A 259 -6.48 -13.12 6.55
N ILE A 260 -5.45 -12.52 5.94
CA ILE A 260 -4.87 -11.26 6.41
C ILE A 260 -5.84 -10.09 6.20
N ASN A 261 -6.59 -10.09 5.11
CA ASN A 261 -7.66 -9.14 4.82
C ASN A 261 -8.75 -9.18 5.89
N ALA A 262 -9.29 -10.37 6.15
CA ALA A 262 -10.30 -10.58 7.18
C ALA A 262 -9.77 -10.27 8.59
N HIS A 263 -8.48 -10.49 8.84
CA HIS A 263 -7.83 -10.12 10.10
C HIS A 263 -7.75 -8.60 10.27
N CYS A 264 -7.28 -7.87 9.27
CA CYS A 264 -7.11 -6.41 9.34
C CYS A 264 -8.44 -5.67 9.38
N LEU A 265 -9.47 -6.13 8.63
CA LEU A 265 -10.83 -5.61 8.74
C LEU A 265 -11.39 -5.77 10.17
N ARG A 266 -11.24 -6.96 10.77
CA ARG A 266 -11.64 -7.17 12.17
C ARG A 266 -10.83 -6.33 13.15
N LEU A 267 -9.53 -6.18 12.90
CA LEU A 267 -8.64 -5.39 13.74
C LEU A 267 -9.05 -3.91 13.74
N ALA A 268 -9.36 -3.34 12.57
CA ALA A 268 -9.89 -1.99 12.48
C ALA A 268 -11.20 -1.84 13.26
N MET A 269 -12.19 -2.69 12.96
CA MET A 269 -13.52 -2.60 13.58
C MET A 269 -13.51 -2.84 15.10
N CYS A 270 -12.61 -3.68 15.61
CA CYS A 270 -12.48 -3.92 17.06
C CYS A 270 -11.70 -2.83 17.81
N ASN A 271 -11.09 -1.88 17.08
CA ASN A 271 -10.46 -0.68 17.62
C ASN A 271 -11.37 0.56 17.57
N ALA A 272 -12.67 0.40 17.29
CA ALA A 272 -13.63 1.48 17.44
C ALA A 272 -13.49 2.16 18.82
N ARG A 273 -13.43 3.49 18.79
CA ARG A 273 -13.38 4.36 19.97
C ARG A 273 -14.73 4.37 20.69
N ASP A 274 -14.77 4.93 21.90
CA ASP A 274 -16.00 5.09 22.68
C ASP A 274 -17.06 5.95 21.97
N ASP A 275 -16.64 6.84 21.07
CA ASP A 275 -17.49 7.69 20.22
C ASP A 275 -17.92 6.99 18.91
N GLY A 276 -17.51 5.75 18.69
CA GLY A 276 -17.85 4.92 17.53
C GLY A 276 -16.90 5.06 16.34
N TRP A 277 -16.03 6.08 16.30
CA TRP A 277 -15.11 6.28 15.19
C TRP A 277 -14.02 5.21 15.16
N ILE A 278 -13.64 4.80 13.96
CA ILE A 278 -12.48 3.93 13.74
C ILE A 278 -11.24 4.83 13.59
N PRO A 279 -10.16 4.58 14.36
CA PRO A 279 -8.92 5.31 14.22
C PRO A 279 -8.24 5.00 12.88
N GLY A 280 -7.50 5.97 12.34
CA GLY A 280 -6.77 5.82 11.09
C GLY A 280 -5.60 4.85 11.19
N VAL A 281 -5.01 4.69 12.39
CA VAL A 281 -3.97 3.70 12.68
C VAL A 281 -4.51 2.71 13.70
N CYS A 282 -4.30 1.43 13.44
CA CYS A 282 -4.66 0.34 14.34
C CYS A 282 -3.44 -0.51 14.71
N PRO A 283 -3.30 -1.00 15.96
CA PRO A 283 -4.13 -0.66 17.13
C PRO A 283 -4.08 0.83 17.49
N ASP A 284 -5.19 1.34 18.03
CA ASP A 284 -5.33 2.76 18.37
C ASP A 284 -4.20 3.26 19.28
N THR A 285 -3.60 4.38 18.91
CA THR A 285 -2.56 5.07 19.69
C THR A 285 -3.15 5.94 20.81
N GLY A 286 -4.45 6.22 20.77
CA GLY A 286 -5.16 7.11 21.70
C GLY A 286 -5.06 8.59 21.34
N GLU A 287 -4.54 8.93 20.16
CA GLU A 287 -4.44 10.30 19.66
C GLU A 287 -5.69 10.70 18.87
N ASP A 288 -6.41 11.74 19.34
CA ASP A 288 -7.69 12.16 18.75
C ASP A 288 -7.59 12.64 17.30
N ASN A 289 -6.47 13.24 16.90
CA ASN A 289 -6.25 13.76 15.56
C ASN A 289 -5.94 12.69 14.51
N LEU A 290 -5.71 11.43 14.91
CA LEU A 290 -5.44 10.32 14.00
C LEU A 290 -6.71 9.57 13.57
N VAL A 291 -7.90 10.14 13.79
CA VAL A 291 -9.11 9.70 13.10
C VAL A 291 -9.15 10.33 11.71
N LEU A 292 -9.07 9.48 10.67
CA LEU A 292 -9.22 9.91 9.29
C LEU A 292 -10.70 9.77 8.88
N VAL A 293 -11.32 10.90 8.59
CA VAL A 293 -12.78 10.98 8.36
C VAL A 293 -13.18 10.13 7.16
N ALA A 294 -12.47 10.27 6.04
CA ALA A 294 -12.77 9.53 4.81
C ALA A 294 -12.59 8.01 4.96
N THR A 295 -11.61 7.56 5.74
CA THR A 295 -11.34 6.14 6.00
C THR A 295 -12.54 5.41 6.56
N ASN A 296 -13.31 6.07 7.44
CA ASN A 296 -14.50 5.50 8.05
C ASN A 296 -15.61 5.23 7.01
N LEU A 297 -15.63 5.98 5.91
CA LEU A 297 -16.51 5.72 4.76
C LEU A 297 -15.96 4.61 3.85
N MET A 298 -14.65 4.50 3.72
CA MET A 298 -14.00 3.48 2.87
C MET A 298 -14.12 2.05 3.44
N LEU A 299 -14.33 1.89 4.75
CA LEU A 299 -14.46 0.58 5.39
C LEU A 299 -15.51 -0.34 4.74
N VAL A 300 -16.67 0.21 4.38
CA VAL A 300 -17.72 -0.58 3.73
C VAL A 300 -17.37 -0.94 2.28
N ILE A 301 -16.57 -0.09 1.61
CA ILE A 301 -16.03 -0.35 0.27
C ILE A 301 -14.99 -1.47 0.34
N MET A 302 -14.08 -1.43 1.31
CA MET A 302 -13.11 -2.51 1.57
C MET A 302 -13.81 -3.86 1.86
N LEU A 303 -14.89 -3.83 2.65
CA LEU A 303 -15.69 -5.03 2.93
C LEU A 303 -16.39 -5.56 1.66
N ALA A 304 -16.88 -4.67 0.79
CA ALA A 304 -17.49 -5.05 -0.47
C ALA A 304 -16.47 -5.68 -1.43
N ASP A 305 -15.26 -5.13 -1.55
CA ASP A 305 -14.18 -5.70 -2.35
C ASP A 305 -13.78 -7.09 -1.84
N TYR A 306 -13.63 -7.22 -0.52
CA TYR A 306 -13.36 -8.51 0.11
C TYR A 306 -14.47 -9.53 -0.22
N TYR A 307 -15.74 -9.13 -0.09
CA TYR A 307 -16.86 -10.00 -0.39
C TYR A 307 -16.93 -10.38 -1.87
N GLN A 308 -16.70 -9.43 -2.78
CA GLN A 308 -16.71 -9.67 -4.22
C GLN A 308 -15.70 -10.75 -4.62
N TYR A 309 -14.51 -10.74 -4.02
CA TYR A 309 -13.44 -11.69 -4.35
C TYR A 309 -13.53 -13.02 -3.58
N THR A 310 -14.10 -13.03 -2.36
CA THR A 310 -14.11 -14.22 -1.50
C THR A 310 -15.44 -14.94 -1.41
N GLY A 311 -16.56 -14.22 -1.62
CA GLY A 311 -17.90 -14.71 -1.35
C GLY A 311 -18.21 -14.96 0.13
N ASP A 312 -17.37 -14.49 1.06
CA ASP A 312 -17.51 -14.79 2.49
C ASP A 312 -18.58 -13.90 3.17
N GLU A 313 -19.84 -14.30 2.99
CA GLU A 313 -21.00 -13.64 3.61
C GLU A 313 -20.92 -13.59 5.14
N ARG A 314 -20.16 -14.48 5.78
CA ARG A 314 -20.06 -14.50 7.25
C ARG A 314 -19.37 -13.24 7.76
N LEU A 315 -18.29 -12.80 7.12
CA LEU A 315 -17.61 -11.57 7.52
C LEU A 315 -18.48 -10.34 7.25
N VAL A 316 -19.25 -10.34 6.15
CA VAL A 316 -20.22 -9.28 5.86
C VAL A 316 -21.25 -9.19 6.97
N ASN A 317 -21.89 -10.31 7.34
CA ASN A 317 -22.86 -10.36 8.44
C ASN A 317 -22.24 -9.98 9.80
N GLU A 318 -20.95 -10.22 9.99
CA GLU A 318 -20.22 -9.87 11.21
C GLU A 318 -19.97 -8.36 11.33
N LEU A 319 -19.48 -7.72 10.26
CA LEU A 319 -18.94 -6.35 10.33
C LEU A 319 -19.90 -5.27 9.81
N LEU A 320 -20.78 -5.60 8.86
CA LEU A 320 -21.65 -4.61 8.21
C LEU A 320 -22.52 -3.82 9.21
N PRO A 321 -23.14 -4.42 10.25
CA PRO A 321 -23.96 -3.64 11.19
C PRO A 321 -23.19 -2.51 11.85
N GLN A 322 -21.96 -2.77 12.32
CA GLN A 322 -21.12 -1.76 12.95
C GLN A 322 -20.64 -0.71 11.92
N MET A 323 -20.34 -1.12 10.69
CA MET A 323 -19.98 -0.16 9.63
C MET A 323 -21.15 0.76 9.28
N ILE A 324 -22.40 0.28 9.31
CA ILE A 324 -23.58 1.14 9.13
C ILE A 324 -23.73 2.10 10.31
N ASP A 325 -23.48 1.66 11.55
CA ASP A 325 -23.46 2.55 12.71
C ASP A 325 -22.41 3.66 12.55
N VAL A 326 -21.23 3.34 11.99
CA VAL A 326 -20.19 4.33 11.65
C VAL A 326 -20.70 5.32 10.60
N LEU A 327 -21.42 4.88 9.56
CA LEU A 327 -22.02 5.79 8.57
C LEU A 327 -23.02 6.76 9.22
N HIS A 328 -23.83 6.30 10.18
CA HIS A 328 -24.77 7.17 10.90
C HIS A 328 -24.09 8.25 11.77
N LEU A 329 -22.81 8.08 12.14
CA LEU A 329 -22.08 9.12 12.87
C LEU A 329 -21.98 10.43 12.06
N PHE A 330 -21.98 10.33 10.73
CA PHE A 330 -21.87 11.48 9.85
C PHE A 330 -23.09 12.41 9.88
N ASP A 331 -24.26 11.92 10.32
CA ASP A 331 -25.46 12.74 10.47
C ASP A 331 -25.23 13.93 11.42
N ALA A 332 -24.45 13.71 12.49
CA ALA A 332 -24.10 14.74 13.46
C ALA A 332 -23.20 15.86 12.89
N TYR A 333 -22.64 15.64 11.69
CA TYR A 333 -21.70 16.54 11.03
C TYR A 333 -22.26 17.12 9.73
N THR A 334 -23.58 17.11 9.59
CA THR A 334 -24.29 17.79 8.51
C THR A 334 -24.52 19.27 8.84
N ASN A 335 -24.17 20.16 7.90
CA ASN A 335 -24.40 21.59 8.03
C ASN A 335 -25.83 22.00 7.65
N ASP A 336 -26.13 23.30 7.67
CA ASP A 336 -27.43 23.88 7.30
C ASP A 336 -27.82 23.67 5.83
N LYS A 337 -26.85 23.34 4.97
CA LYS A 337 -27.05 22.91 3.58
C LYS A 337 -27.29 21.41 3.44
N GLY A 338 -27.28 20.65 4.54
CA GLY A 338 -27.42 19.20 4.55
C GLY A 338 -26.20 18.46 3.98
N LEU A 339 -25.03 19.09 3.99
CA LEU A 339 -23.75 18.53 3.54
C LEU A 339 -22.88 18.16 4.73
N ILE A 340 -22.12 17.08 4.61
CA ILE A 340 -21.14 16.66 5.62
C ILE A 340 -19.95 17.61 5.62
N VAL A 341 -19.53 18.01 6.81
CA VAL A 341 -18.29 18.73 7.07
C VAL A 341 -17.45 17.90 8.04
N ALA A 342 -16.19 17.67 7.72
CA ALA A 342 -15.29 16.94 8.62
C ALA A 342 -15.18 17.64 9.99
N PRO A 343 -15.13 16.90 11.10
CA PRO A 343 -14.92 17.49 12.42
C PRO A 343 -13.56 18.20 12.50
N ASP A 344 -13.50 19.38 13.12
CA ASP A 344 -12.26 20.19 13.22
C ASP A 344 -11.11 19.49 13.94
N THR A 345 -11.41 18.52 14.81
CA THR A 345 -10.43 17.76 15.58
C THR A 345 -9.83 16.60 14.79
N PHE A 346 -10.44 16.20 13.67
CA PHE A 346 -10.03 15.05 12.88
C PHE A 346 -9.26 15.48 11.64
N TRP A 347 -8.49 14.54 11.10
CA TRP A 347 -7.78 14.74 9.86
C TRP A 347 -8.71 14.44 8.68
N ASN A 348 -9.11 15.48 7.93
CA ASN A 348 -9.89 15.35 6.71
C ASN A 348 -8.99 14.96 5.52
N PHE A 349 -8.19 13.91 5.71
CA PHE A 349 -7.30 13.37 4.69
C PHE A 349 -8.09 12.57 3.65
N LEU A 350 -7.74 12.74 2.38
CA LEU A 350 -8.22 11.90 1.28
C LEU A 350 -7.06 11.41 0.42
N ASP A 351 -6.25 12.33 -0.09
CA ASP A 351 -5.13 12.00 -0.98
C ASP A 351 -3.98 13.00 -0.79
N TRP A 352 -2.75 12.53 -0.94
CA TRP A 352 -1.55 13.32 -0.76
C TRP A 352 -1.40 14.45 -1.79
N SER A 353 -2.07 14.39 -2.93
CA SER A 353 -2.06 15.46 -3.95
C SER A 353 -2.44 16.83 -3.39
N TYR A 354 -3.26 16.92 -2.35
CA TYR A 354 -3.62 18.20 -1.74
C TYR A 354 -2.47 18.74 -0.87
N GLU A 355 -2.03 18.00 0.14
CA GLU A 355 -1.03 18.48 1.11
C GLU A 355 0.36 18.66 0.48
N LEU A 356 0.74 17.80 -0.46
CA LEU A 356 1.99 17.96 -1.24
C LEU A 356 2.00 19.25 -2.08
N ASN A 357 0.82 19.74 -2.46
CA ASN A 357 0.60 21.02 -3.14
C ASN A 357 0.15 22.15 -2.19
N GLY A 358 0.34 21.99 -0.88
CA GLY A 358 0.11 23.04 0.11
C GLY A 358 -1.36 23.36 0.41
N THR A 359 -2.27 22.46 0.07
CA THR A 359 -3.71 22.59 0.34
C THR A 359 -4.13 21.65 1.47
N SER A 360 -4.66 22.18 2.56
CA SER A 360 -5.30 21.38 3.61
C SER A 360 -6.81 21.33 3.40
N LEU A 361 -7.39 20.14 3.57
CA LEU A 361 -8.84 19.92 3.54
C LEU A 361 -9.51 20.02 4.91
N ASN A 362 -8.74 20.19 5.99
CA ASN A 362 -9.28 20.32 7.34
C ASN A 362 -10.19 21.55 7.45
N GLY A 363 -11.33 21.39 8.14
CA GLY A 363 -12.35 22.43 8.30
C GLY A 363 -13.13 22.79 7.04
N LYS A 364 -12.87 22.14 5.89
CA LYS A 364 -13.58 22.42 4.63
C LYS A 364 -14.81 21.51 4.45
N CYS A 365 -15.87 22.09 3.92
CA CYS A 365 -17.00 21.33 3.36
C CYS A 365 -16.61 20.86 1.96
N THR A 366 -16.21 19.59 1.80
CA THR A 366 -15.66 19.07 0.54
C THR A 366 -16.68 18.25 -0.25
N SER A 367 -16.68 18.37 -1.57
CA SER A 367 -17.48 17.51 -2.45
C SER A 367 -16.96 16.08 -2.42
N LEU A 368 -15.65 15.87 -2.27
CA LEU A 368 -15.04 14.55 -2.20
C LEU A 368 -15.59 13.71 -1.04
N LEU A 369 -15.64 14.28 0.17
CA LEU A 369 -16.15 13.56 1.34
C LEU A 369 -17.65 13.22 1.17
N ASN A 370 -18.42 14.14 0.60
CA ASN A 370 -19.85 13.94 0.37
C ASN A 370 -20.11 12.92 -0.75
N TRP A 371 -19.35 12.92 -1.84
CA TRP A 371 -19.44 11.89 -2.89
C TRP A 371 -18.99 10.52 -2.39
N LEU A 372 -17.94 10.47 -1.56
CA LEU A 372 -17.50 9.26 -0.88
C LEU A 372 -18.59 8.74 0.07
N TYR A 373 -19.35 9.62 0.73
CA TYR A 373 -20.49 9.22 1.55
C TYR A 373 -21.61 8.59 0.70
N CYS A 374 -21.97 9.20 -0.43
CA CYS A 374 -22.91 8.59 -1.38
C CYS A 374 -22.44 7.20 -1.83
N TYR A 375 -21.14 7.06 -2.13
CA TYR A 375 -20.55 5.79 -2.53
C TYR A 375 -20.61 4.75 -1.42
N ALA A 376 -20.25 5.13 -0.18
CA ALA A 376 -20.33 4.27 0.97
C ALA A 376 -21.78 3.82 1.26
N LEU A 377 -22.76 4.73 1.20
CA LEU A 377 -24.18 4.44 1.40
C LEU A 377 -24.72 3.44 0.37
N ASN A 378 -24.45 3.67 -0.92
CA ASN A 378 -24.88 2.73 -1.97
C ASN A 378 -24.18 1.38 -1.87
N THR A 379 -22.91 1.37 -1.45
CA THR A 379 -22.18 0.12 -1.22
C THR A 379 -22.73 -0.64 -0.01
N ALA A 380 -23.00 0.06 1.09
CA ALA A 380 -23.70 -0.49 2.25
C ALA A 380 -25.08 -1.03 1.88
N GLY A 381 -25.83 -0.32 1.03
CA GLY A 381 -27.14 -0.78 0.53
C GLY A 381 -27.05 -2.08 -0.26
N LYS A 382 -26.04 -2.23 -1.12
CA LYS A 382 -25.78 -3.49 -1.86
C LYS A 382 -25.47 -4.65 -0.92
N LEU A 383 -24.66 -4.44 0.11
CA LEU A 383 -24.35 -5.47 1.12
C LEU A 383 -25.55 -5.73 2.05
N ALA A 384 -26.35 -4.72 2.37
CA ALA A 384 -27.57 -4.86 3.16
C ALA A 384 -28.65 -5.65 2.41
N ALA A 385 -28.67 -5.63 1.07
CA ALA A 385 -29.64 -6.42 0.29
C ALA A 385 -29.46 -7.94 0.45
N ILE A 386 -28.28 -8.40 0.85
CA ILE A 386 -27.97 -9.82 1.11
C ILE A 386 -27.96 -10.18 2.59
N THR A 387 -28.20 -9.22 3.49
CA THR A 387 -28.24 -9.42 4.95
C THR A 387 -29.58 -8.96 5.54
N PRO A 388 -30.08 -9.54 6.65
CA PRO A 388 -31.31 -9.04 7.29
C PRO A 388 -31.04 -7.78 8.14
N PRO A 389 -31.95 -6.77 8.18
CA PRO A 389 -33.22 -6.66 7.47
C PRO A 389 -33.09 -5.96 6.10
N ALA A 390 -33.67 -6.56 5.05
CA ALA A 390 -33.57 -6.07 3.68
C ALA A 390 -34.13 -4.65 3.44
N SER A 391 -34.99 -4.12 4.32
CA SER A 391 -35.50 -2.74 4.22
C SER A 391 -34.40 -1.68 4.37
N GLN A 392 -33.30 -2.01 5.05
CA GLN A 392 -32.17 -1.10 5.24
C GLN A 392 -31.49 -0.73 3.91
N ALA A 393 -31.54 -1.61 2.91
CA ALA A 393 -30.94 -1.36 1.60
C ALA A 393 -31.58 -0.18 0.87
N SER A 394 -32.93 -0.11 0.84
CA SER A 394 -33.64 0.99 0.17
C SER A 394 -33.46 2.34 0.86
N ASP A 395 -33.39 2.34 2.19
CA ASP A 395 -33.23 3.56 2.97
C ASP A 395 -31.85 4.19 2.71
N LEU A 396 -30.79 3.37 2.67
CA LEU A 396 -29.43 3.82 2.37
C LEU A 396 -29.29 4.36 0.94
N SER A 397 -29.87 3.68 -0.04
CA SER A 397 -29.85 4.15 -1.44
C SER A 397 -30.65 5.45 -1.63
N GLN A 398 -31.78 5.61 -0.94
CA GLN A 398 -32.51 6.88 -0.98
C GLN A 398 -31.69 8.01 -0.38
N LEU A 399 -31.05 7.78 0.77
CA LEU A 399 -30.20 8.78 1.42
C LEU A 399 -29.03 9.20 0.51
N ALA A 400 -28.41 8.26 -0.20
CA ALA A 400 -27.36 8.55 -1.17
C ALA A 400 -27.87 9.45 -2.31
N SER A 401 -29.07 9.18 -2.83
CA SER A 401 -29.72 10.01 -3.86
C SER A 401 -29.96 11.43 -3.35
N ASP A 402 -30.49 11.57 -2.13
CA ASP A 402 -30.78 12.88 -1.53
C ASP A 402 -29.49 13.69 -1.32
N PHE A 403 -28.39 13.05 -0.90
CA PHE A 403 -27.08 13.70 -0.80
C PHE A 403 -26.56 14.12 -2.18
N ALA A 404 -26.68 13.28 -3.21
CA ALA A 404 -26.23 13.60 -4.56
C ALA A 404 -26.92 14.86 -5.12
N GLU A 405 -28.22 15.05 -4.88
CA GLU A 405 -28.93 16.28 -5.25
C GLU A 405 -28.37 17.53 -4.55
N ARG A 406 -28.05 17.42 -3.25
CA ARG A 406 -27.43 18.52 -2.49
C ARG A 406 -26.01 18.83 -2.97
N ILE A 407 -25.25 17.79 -3.31
CA ILE A 407 -23.91 17.97 -3.85
C ILE A 407 -23.97 18.69 -5.19
N ASP A 408 -24.85 18.25 -6.11
CA ASP A 408 -25.03 18.88 -7.41
C ASP A 408 -25.46 20.35 -7.30
N ALA A 409 -26.41 20.64 -6.40
CA ALA A 409 -26.90 22.00 -6.20
C ALA A 409 -25.85 22.97 -5.63
N HIS A 410 -24.86 22.49 -4.88
CA HIS A 410 -23.93 23.34 -4.14
C HIS A 410 -22.50 23.36 -4.67
N PHE A 411 -22.00 22.27 -5.25
CA PHE A 411 -20.61 22.16 -5.68
C PHE A 411 -20.40 22.30 -7.18
N TRP A 412 -21.46 22.23 -7.99
CA TRP A 412 -21.31 22.35 -9.44
C TRP A 412 -20.88 23.78 -9.83
N ALA A 413 -19.80 23.90 -10.59
CA ALA A 413 -19.30 25.14 -11.15
C ALA A 413 -19.66 25.23 -12.65
N ASP A 414 -20.68 26.03 -12.99
CA ASP A 414 -21.22 26.13 -14.36
C ASP A 414 -20.22 26.66 -15.39
N ASP A 415 -19.29 27.53 -14.97
CA ASP A 415 -18.26 28.10 -15.84
C ASP A 415 -17.15 27.09 -16.19
N LYS A 416 -16.89 26.12 -15.30
CA LYS A 416 -15.86 25.08 -15.48
C LYS A 416 -16.40 23.74 -15.92
N LEU A 417 -17.73 23.57 -15.86
CA LEU A 417 -18.45 22.33 -16.16
C LEU A 417 -17.89 21.15 -15.35
N CYS A 418 -17.65 21.36 -14.07
CA CYS A 418 -17.12 20.37 -13.14
C CYS A 418 -17.59 20.64 -11.70
N TYR A 419 -17.42 19.66 -10.81
CA TYR A 419 -17.58 19.88 -9.38
C TYR A 419 -16.35 20.56 -8.80
N ALA A 420 -16.56 21.61 -8.02
CA ALA A 420 -15.53 22.17 -7.15
C ALA A 420 -15.20 21.19 -6.01
N ASP A 421 -13.95 21.17 -5.55
CA ASP A 421 -13.51 20.27 -4.48
C ASP A 421 -14.04 20.69 -3.10
N TRP A 422 -14.27 21.98 -2.85
CA TRP A 422 -14.87 22.48 -1.61
C TRP A 422 -15.74 23.73 -1.80
N LEU A 423 -16.46 24.12 -0.75
CA LEU A 423 -17.11 25.42 -0.64
C LEU A 423 -16.20 26.43 0.09
N ASP A 424 -16.14 27.66 -0.40
CA ASP A 424 -15.47 28.77 0.29
C ASP A 424 -16.23 29.23 1.55
N ASP A 425 -15.67 30.17 2.30
CA ASP A 425 -16.27 30.70 3.55
C ASP A 425 -17.63 31.42 3.32
N HIS A 426 -17.94 31.76 2.07
CA HIS A 426 -19.23 32.34 1.67
C HIS A 426 -20.21 31.27 1.17
N GLY A 427 -19.77 30.01 1.12
CA GLY A 427 -20.55 28.87 0.67
C GLY A 427 -20.66 28.75 -0.85
N ASN A 428 -19.78 29.39 -1.62
CA ASN A 428 -19.70 29.25 -3.08
C ASN A 428 -18.73 28.12 -3.47
N PRO A 429 -18.92 27.47 -4.64
CA PRO A 429 -17.95 26.53 -5.19
C PRO A 429 -16.54 27.15 -5.29
N SER A 430 -15.53 26.43 -4.82
CA SER A 430 -14.14 26.84 -4.96
C SER A 430 -13.64 26.81 -6.41
N GLU A 431 -12.58 27.56 -6.70
CA GLU A 431 -11.88 27.44 -7.98
C GLU A 431 -11.19 26.08 -8.19
N ALA A 432 -10.86 25.37 -7.10
CA ALA A 432 -10.18 24.09 -7.15
C ALA A 432 -11.12 22.95 -7.53
N SER A 433 -10.62 22.01 -8.31
CA SER A 433 -11.33 20.83 -8.76
C SER A 433 -10.33 19.73 -9.12
N SER A 434 -10.69 18.48 -8.80
CA SER A 434 -9.82 17.31 -8.95
C SER A 434 -10.44 16.25 -9.86
N GLN A 435 -9.60 15.39 -10.42
CA GLN A 435 -10.10 14.18 -11.10
C GLN A 435 -10.75 13.22 -10.09
N LEU A 436 -10.25 13.21 -8.84
CA LEU A 436 -10.75 12.36 -7.77
C LEU A 436 -12.20 12.67 -7.39
N THR A 437 -12.63 13.94 -7.29
CA THR A 437 -14.04 14.24 -6.98
C THR A 437 -14.99 13.68 -8.03
N HIS A 438 -14.60 13.65 -9.30
CA HIS A 438 -15.42 13.14 -10.39
C HIS A 438 -15.41 11.61 -10.43
N ALA A 439 -14.27 10.98 -10.11
CA ALA A 439 -14.18 9.55 -9.92
C ALA A 439 -15.11 9.08 -8.80
N LEU A 440 -15.07 9.72 -7.63
CA LEU A 440 -15.98 9.40 -6.52
C LEU A 440 -17.45 9.63 -6.89
N ALA A 441 -17.75 10.69 -7.64
CA ALA A 441 -19.09 10.93 -8.15
C ALA A 441 -19.57 9.74 -9.02
N ILE A 442 -18.77 9.31 -9.99
CA ILE A 442 -19.10 8.18 -10.88
C ILE A 442 -19.26 6.87 -10.10
N LEU A 443 -18.30 6.55 -9.23
CA LEU A 443 -18.31 5.34 -8.40
C LEU A 443 -19.50 5.30 -7.44
N SER A 444 -19.98 6.47 -6.99
CA SER A 444 -21.17 6.53 -6.14
C SER A 444 -22.41 5.98 -6.82
N GLY A 445 -22.47 5.97 -8.16
CA GLY A 445 -23.66 5.59 -8.92
C GLY A 445 -24.81 6.61 -8.84
N SER A 446 -24.56 7.79 -8.27
CA SER A 446 -25.60 8.80 -8.00
C SER A 446 -25.40 10.11 -8.78
N VAL A 447 -24.50 10.16 -9.76
CA VAL A 447 -24.34 11.34 -10.63
C VAL A 447 -25.64 11.61 -11.39
N PRO A 448 -26.19 12.84 -11.35
CA PRO A 448 -27.33 13.20 -12.17
C PRO A 448 -27.04 12.99 -13.65
N GLU A 449 -28.03 12.49 -14.41
CA GLU A 449 -27.84 12.10 -15.83
C GLU A 449 -27.21 13.22 -16.68
N HIS A 450 -27.64 14.46 -16.46
CA HIS A 450 -27.16 15.64 -17.18
C HIS A 450 -25.72 16.06 -16.84
N ARG A 451 -25.11 15.46 -15.79
CA ARG A 451 -23.72 15.69 -15.36
C ARG A 451 -22.77 14.55 -15.72
N LYS A 452 -23.29 13.38 -16.11
CA LYS A 452 -22.49 12.16 -16.32
C LYS A 452 -21.34 12.36 -17.31
N GLN A 453 -21.62 12.88 -18.51
CA GLN A 453 -20.57 13.06 -19.52
C GLN A 453 -19.47 14.01 -19.05
N TYR A 454 -19.83 15.10 -18.37
CA TYR A 454 -18.84 16.03 -17.83
C TYR A 454 -17.95 15.40 -16.75
N CYS A 455 -18.53 14.53 -15.91
CA CYS A 455 -17.74 13.77 -14.93
C CYS A 455 -16.80 12.78 -15.61
N VAL A 456 -17.26 12.12 -16.69
CA VAL A 456 -16.43 11.22 -17.51
C VAL A 456 -15.26 11.99 -18.11
N ASP A 457 -15.53 13.13 -18.75
CA ASP A 457 -14.51 13.98 -19.36
C ASP A 457 -13.50 14.48 -18.31
N ALA A 458 -13.97 14.79 -17.10
CA ALA A 458 -13.14 15.25 -15.99
C ALA A 458 -12.13 14.22 -15.48
N LEU A 459 -12.34 12.91 -15.73
CA LEU A 459 -11.41 11.87 -15.29
C LEU A 459 -10.01 12.04 -15.90
N ASP A 460 -9.90 12.63 -17.10
CA ASP A 460 -8.63 12.80 -17.83
C ASP A 460 -8.32 14.25 -18.24
N ARG A 461 -8.99 15.22 -17.61
CA ARG A 461 -8.69 16.65 -17.78
C ARG A 461 -7.36 17.01 -17.11
N ASN A 462 -6.45 17.59 -17.89
CA ASN A 462 -5.12 18.03 -17.43
C ASN A 462 -5.15 19.34 -16.62
N ASP A 463 -6.25 20.09 -16.68
CA ASP A 463 -6.44 21.32 -15.90
C ASP A 463 -6.98 21.06 -14.48
N LEU A 464 -7.34 19.81 -14.16
CA LEU A 464 -7.78 19.38 -12.84
C LEU A 464 -6.63 18.73 -12.07
N LEU A 465 -6.71 18.75 -10.73
CA LEU A 465 -5.74 18.08 -9.88
C LEU A 465 -5.78 16.56 -10.09
N GLU A 466 -4.67 16.01 -10.60
CA GLU A 466 -4.41 14.57 -10.69
C GLU A 466 -4.12 14.01 -9.28
N PRO A 467 -4.68 12.86 -8.85
CA PRO A 467 -4.38 12.30 -7.54
C PRO A 467 -2.91 11.85 -7.44
N GLU A 468 -2.42 11.62 -6.23
CA GLU A 468 -1.15 10.92 -5.98
C GLU A 468 -1.34 9.40 -6.21
N LEU A 469 -0.28 8.60 -6.10
CA LEU A 469 -0.33 7.14 -6.35
C LEU A 469 -1.44 6.40 -5.58
N TYR A 470 -1.82 6.89 -4.39
CA TYR A 470 -2.83 6.28 -3.52
C TYR A 470 -4.22 6.22 -4.17
N LEU A 471 -4.90 7.37 -4.38
CA LEU A 471 -6.28 7.37 -4.89
C LEU A 471 -6.38 7.42 -6.43
N HIS A 472 -5.27 7.22 -7.14
CA HIS A 472 -5.35 6.65 -8.50
C HIS A 472 -6.17 5.36 -8.52
N HIS A 473 -6.23 4.61 -7.42
CA HIS A 473 -7.13 3.47 -7.24
C HIS A 473 -8.58 3.78 -7.65
N PHE A 474 -9.20 4.82 -7.08
CA PHE A 474 -10.58 5.18 -7.42
C PHE A 474 -10.71 5.79 -8.81
N VAL A 475 -9.72 6.59 -9.25
CA VAL A 475 -9.76 7.15 -10.61
C VAL A 475 -9.69 6.03 -11.66
N PHE A 476 -8.85 5.02 -11.47
CA PHE A 476 -8.78 3.87 -12.37
C PHE A 476 -10.08 3.07 -12.37
N GLN A 477 -10.66 2.78 -11.21
CA GLN A 477 -11.96 2.11 -11.13
C GLN A 477 -13.07 2.90 -11.86
N ALA A 478 -13.12 4.23 -11.69
CA ALA A 478 -14.09 5.07 -12.37
C ALA A 478 -13.90 5.06 -13.90
N ILE A 479 -12.65 5.18 -14.37
CA ILE A 479 -12.31 5.11 -15.80
C ILE A 479 -12.75 3.76 -16.39
N GLN A 480 -12.50 2.64 -15.69
CA GLN A 480 -12.95 1.32 -16.12
C GLN A 480 -14.48 1.17 -16.12
N GLN A 481 -15.16 1.67 -15.08
CA GLN A 481 -16.63 1.60 -14.98
C GLN A 481 -17.33 2.29 -16.15
N VAL A 482 -16.75 3.37 -16.68
CA VAL A 482 -17.29 4.10 -17.83
C VAL A 482 -16.78 3.57 -19.17
N GLY A 483 -16.07 2.44 -19.16
CA GLY A 483 -15.62 1.74 -20.36
C GLY A 483 -14.35 2.31 -21.02
N GLN A 484 -13.72 3.31 -20.41
CA GLN A 484 -12.46 3.86 -20.89
C GLN A 484 -11.28 3.08 -20.30
N THR A 485 -10.16 3.04 -21.02
CA THR A 485 -8.95 2.33 -20.55
C THR A 485 -7.63 2.94 -21.00
N ASP A 486 -7.62 3.66 -22.11
CA ASP A 486 -6.41 4.31 -22.60
C ASP A 486 -5.79 5.26 -21.55
N PRO A 487 -6.57 6.08 -20.81
CA PRO A 487 -6.02 6.94 -19.77
C PRO A 487 -5.27 6.19 -18.66
N ILE A 488 -5.78 5.03 -18.23
CA ILE A 488 -5.15 4.20 -17.18
C ILE A 488 -3.79 3.70 -17.67
N TYR A 489 -3.77 3.13 -18.88
CA TYR A 489 -2.54 2.61 -19.47
C TYR A 489 -1.47 3.70 -19.61
N GLN A 490 -1.86 4.91 -20.08
CA GLN A 490 -0.92 6.03 -20.18
C GLN A 490 -0.39 6.50 -18.82
N ARG A 491 -1.22 6.51 -17.76
CA ARG A 491 -0.77 6.89 -16.42
C ARG A 491 0.15 5.87 -15.77
N ILE A 492 -0.10 4.58 -15.98
CA ILE A 492 0.82 3.52 -15.56
C ILE A 492 2.19 3.73 -16.20
N LEU A 493 2.26 4.07 -17.49
CA LEU A 493 3.53 4.38 -18.15
C LEU A 493 4.14 5.72 -17.67
N LYS A 494 3.31 6.74 -17.45
CA LYS A 494 3.77 8.07 -17.03
C LYS A 494 4.42 8.03 -15.63
N HIS A 495 3.81 7.32 -14.69
CA HIS A 495 4.20 7.37 -13.27
C HIS A 495 4.89 6.08 -12.81
N TRP A 496 4.27 4.91 -13.00
CA TRP A 496 4.81 3.65 -12.48
C TRP A 496 6.01 3.15 -13.29
N ASP A 497 5.99 3.22 -14.61
CA ASP A 497 7.17 2.86 -15.41
C ASP A 497 8.33 3.84 -15.12
N ALA A 498 8.05 5.14 -15.08
CA ALA A 498 9.06 6.14 -14.72
C ALA A 498 9.69 5.88 -13.33
N MET A 499 8.87 5.51 -12.34
CA MET A 499 9.34 5.11 -11.02
C MET A 499 10.17 3.83 -11.07
N VAL A 500 9.72 2.80 -11.76
CA VAL A 500 10.43 1.53 -11.90
C VAL A 500 11.77 1.70 -12.64
N GLN A 501 11.85 2.63 -13.60
CA GLN A 501 13.09 2.93 -14.34
C GLN A 501 14.20 3.53 -13.46
N THR A 502 13.89 4.01 -12.25
CA THR A 502 14.91 4.40 -11.26
C THR A 502 15.76 3.20 -10.78
N GLY A 503 15.29 1.97 -11.03
CA GLY A 503 15.90 0.75 -10.52
C GLY A 503 15.37 0.32 -9.15
N THR A 504 14.30 0.96 -8.66
CA THR A 504 13.61 0.54 -7.44
C THR A 504 13.07 -0.89 -7.55
N THR A 505 13.00 -1.59 -6.41
CA THR A 505 12.39 -2.92 -6.30
C THR A 505 11.01 -2.87 -5.64
N THR A 506 10.62 -1.70 -5.14
CA THR A 506 9.33 -1.42 -4.49
C THR A 506 8.74 -0.11 -4.98
N LEU A 507 7.45 0.10 -4.74
CA LEU A 507 6.72 1.34 -5.09
C LEU A 507 6.87 2.38 -3.99
N TRP A 508 6.96 3.65 -4.36
CA TRP A 508 7.16 4.74 -3.42
C TRP A 508 5.83 5.30 -2.89
N GLU A 509 5.90 6.00 -1.77
CA GLU A 509 4.76 6.69 -1.13
C GLU A 509 4.25 7.86 -1.98
N ALA A 510 5.15 8.53 -2.70
CA ALA A 510 4.83 9.65 -3.59
C ALA A 510 5.72 9.66 -4.84
N PHE A 511 5.09 9.90 -6.00
CA PHE A 511 5.82 10.02 -7.27
C PHE A 511 5.20 11.03 -8.26
N VAL A 512 3.92 11.40 -8.09
CA VAL A 512 3.19 12.27 -9.02
C VAL A 512 3.51 13.74 -8.77
N HIS A 513 3.39 14.21 -7.52
CA HIS A 513 3.57 15.62 -7.17
C HIS A 513 4.92 15.93 -6.53
N ARG A 514 5.46 14.97 -5.78
CA ARG A 514 6.84 14.94 -5.26
C ARG A 514 7.36 13.52 -5.34
N GLN A 515 8.68 13.35 -5.43
CA GLN A 515 9.27 12.03 -5.70
C GLN A 515 10.08 11.52 -4.52
N GLY A 516 9.67 10.35 -4.02
CA GLY A 516 10.46 9.55 -3.07
C GLY A 516 10.73 10.29 -1.77
N LYS A 517 11.98 10.26 -1.31
CA LYS A 517 12.36 10.86 -0.01
C LYS A 517 12.06 12.34 0.06
N GLU A 518 12.16 13.10 -1.04
CA GLU A 518 11.86 14.55 -1.04
C GLU A 518 10.41 14.87 -0.65
N ALA A 519 9.51 13.89 -0.69
CA ALA A 519 8.19 14.00 -0.09
C ALA A 519 8.28 14.00 1.45
N TYR A 520 7.42 14.77 2.12
CA TYR A 520 7.30 14.78 3.59
C TYR A 520 8.62 15.08 4.34
N ASP A 521 9.30 16.16 3.95
CA ASP A 521 10.52 16.66 4.63
C ASP A 521 11.68 15.65 4.68
N ASP A 522 12.08 15.15 3.50
CA ASP A 522 13.13 14.13 3.32
C ASP A 522 12.80 12.76 3.97
N ALA A 523 11.52 12.47 4.19
CA ALA A 523 11.04 11.27 4.88
C ALA A 523 9.98 10.46 4.13
N GLY A 524 9.79 10.64 2.82
CA GLY A 524 8.92 9.77 2.03
C GLY A 524 9.44 8.34 1.93
N SER A 525 8.56 7.35 2.11
CA SER A 525 8.93 5.94 1.96
C SER A 525 9.13 5.57 0.50
N LEU A 526 10.10 4.69 0.24
CA LEU A 526 10.36 4.08 -1.07
C LEU A 526 9.72 2.68 -1.18
N CYS A 527 8.89 2.29 -0.22
CA CYS A 527 8.13 1.04 -0.20
C CYS A 527 6.77 1.25 0.47
N HIS A 528 5.71 1.44 -0.34
CA HIS A 528 4.37 1.70 0.18
C HIS A 528 3.29 0.90 -0.57
N GLY A 529 2.58 0.03 0.15
CA GLY A 529 1.69 -0.97 -0.43
C GLY A 529 0.49 -0.37 -1.18
N PHE A 530 0.02 0.80 -0.73
CA PHE A 530 -1.10 1.51 -1.33
C PHE A 530 -0.92 1.96 -2.80
N ALA A 531 0.29 1.87 -3.35
CA ALA A 531 0.64 2.32 -4.69
C ALA A 531 0.45 1.18 -5.70
N ALA A 532 0.12 -0.02 -5.24
CA ALA A 532 0.03 -1.25 -6.04
C ALA A 532 -1.28 -1.37 -6.84
N CYS A 533 -2.05 -0.29 -7.02
CA CYS A 533 -3.28 -0.29 -7.81
C CYS A 533 -3.15 -0.76 -9.28
N PRO A 534 -1.98 -0.70 -9.97
CA PRO A 534 -1.85 -1.27 -11.32
C PRO A 534 -2.14 -2.78 -11.40
N ILE A 535 -1.99 -3.53 -10.29
CA ILE A 535 -2.33 -4.97 -10.24
C ILE A 535 -3.77 -5.19 -10.69
N ASN A 536 -4.69 -4.34 -10.22
CA ASN A 536 -6.10 -4.44 -10.59
C ASN A 536 -6.25 -4.32 -12.10
N TYR A 537 -5.69 -3.27 -12.70
CA TYR A 537 -5.81 -3.03 -14.13
C TYR A 537 -5.15 -4.12 -14.99
N PHE A 538 -4.05 -4.72 -14.54
CA PHE A 538 -3.42 -5.82 -15.26
C PHE A 538 -4.33 -7.06 -15.29
N GLN A 539 -5.06 -7.34 -14.20
CA GLN A 539 -6.03 -8.44 -14.18
C GLN A 539 -7.34 -8.10 -14.89
N THR A 540 -7.97 -6.96 -14.56
CA THR A 540 -9.33 -6.62 -15.01
C THR A 540 -9.36 -5.96 -16.37
N GLY A 541 -8.29 -5.26 -16.78
CA GLY A 541 -8.17 -4.59 -18.07
C GLY A 541 -7.34 -5.40 -19.08
N ILE A 542 -6.06 -5.67 -18.79
CA ILE A 542 -5.18 -6.31 -19.77
C ILE A 542 -5.50 -7.79 -19.94
N LEU A 543 -5.54 -8.57 -18.86
CA LEU A 543 -6.03 -9.96 -18.91
C LEU A 543 -7.56 -10.00 -19.12
N GLY A 544 -8.28 -8.98 -18.64
CA GLY A 544 -9.70 -8.82 -18.89
C GLY A 544 -10.60 -9.71 -18.05
N ILE A 545 -10.20 -10.07 -16.83
CA ILE A 545 -10.96 -10.98 -15.96
C ILE A 545 -11.48 -10.20 -14.75
N SER A 546 -12.81 -10.06 -14.67
CA SER A 546 -13.48 -9.33 -13.58
C SER A 546 -14.63 -10.16 -12.99
N PRO A 547 -14.72 -10.33 -11.66
CA PRO A 547 -15.84 -11.04 -11.05
C PRO A 547 -17.13 -10.25 -11.25
N THR A 548 -18.18 -10.89 -11.76
CA THR A 548 -19.52 -10.29 -11.92
C THR A 548 -20.46 -10.66 -10.79
N LYS A 549 -20.07 -11.63 -9.96
CA LYS A 549 -20.74 -12.01 -8.72
C LYS A 549 -19.73 -12.34 -7.62
N PRO A 550 -20.14 -12.24 -6.34
CA PRO A 550 -19.29 -12.56 -5.20
C PRO A 550 -18.65 -13.95 -5.28
N GLY A 551 -17.41 -14.05 -4.83
CA GLY A 551 -16.63 -15.29 -4.79
C GLY A 551 -16.29 -15.88 -6.15
N PHE A 552 -16.35 -15.06 -7.22
CA PHE A 552 -16.23 -15.52 -8.59
C PHE A 552 -17.28 -16.58 -8.99
N ASP A 553 -18.52 -16.56 -8.45
CA ASP A 553 -19.61 -17.43 -8.96
C ASP A 553 -19.76 -17.27 -10.49
N THR A 554 -19.66 -16.03 -10.96
CA THR A 554 -19.50 -15.70 -12.38
C THR A 554 -18.46 -14.59 -12.57
N PHE A 555 -17.83 -14.55 -13.74
CA PHE A 555 -16.90 -13.50 -14.14
C PHE A 555 -17.07 -13.13 -15.62
N GLU A 556 -16.55 -11.97 -16.00
CA GLU A 556 -16.50 -11.50 -17.38
C GLU A 556 -15.10 -11.67 -17.97
N ILE A 557 -15.05 -11.92 -19.29
CA ILE A 557 -13.83 -12.02 -20.09
C ILE A 557 -13.87 -10.89 -21.13
N GLN A 558 -13.11 -9.81 -20.87
CA GLN A 558 -13.06 -8.62 -21.71
C GLN A 558 -11.62 -8.04 -21.77
N PRO A 559 -10.66 -8.74 -22.40
CA PRO A 559 -9.28 -8.27 -22.49
C PRO A 559 -9.15 -7.03 -23.37
N ILE A 560 -8.25 -6.12 -22.94
CA ILE A 560 -7.95 -4.86 -23.63
C ILE A 560 -6.46 -4.86 -24.00
N PRO A 561 -6.14 -5.16 -25.27
CA PRO A 561 -4.77 -5.47 -25.65
C PRO A 561 -3.86 -4.25 -25.79
N HIS A 562 -4.40 -3.03 -25.92
CA HIS A 562 -3.62 -1.84 -26.26
C HIS A 562 -2.72 -2.09 -27.48
N SER A 563 -1.40 -1.89 -27.33
CA SER A 563 -0.37 -2.18 -28.33
C SER A 563 0.31 -3.54 -28.15
N LEU A 564 -0.14 -4.36 -27.19
CA LEU A 564 0.50 -5.62 -26.83
C LEU A 564 0.12 -6.73 -27.82
N SER A 565 1.07 -7.61 -28.14
CA SER A 565 0.84 -8.76 -29.02
C SER A 565 0.35 -9.99 -28.27
N HIS A 566 0.65 -10.11 -26.97
CA HIS A 566 0.13 -11.17 -26.12
C HIS A 566 0.16 -10.76 -24.65
N ALA A 567 -0.73 -11.35 -23.85
CA ALA A 567 -0.61 -11.36 -22.40
C ALA A 567 -1.12 -12.70 -21.84
N SER A 568 -0.55 -13.12 -20.71
CA SER A 568 -1.01 -14.29 -19.97
C SER A 568 -0.83 -14.12 -18.47
N GLY A 569 -1.59 -14.89 -17.70
CA GLY A 569 -1.59 -14.79 -16.26
C GLY A 569 -2.56 -15.73 -15.59
N THR A 570 -2.56 -15.69 -14.26
CA THR A 570 -3.44 -16.46 -13.39
C THR A 570 -4.20 -15.54 -12.47
N ILE A 571 -5.49 -15.84 -12.27
CA ILE A 571 -6.37 -15.11 -11.36
C ILE A 571 -6.78 -16.09 -10.25
N PRO A 572 -6.38 -15.85 -8.99
CA PRO A 572 -6.81 -16.67 -7.88
C PRO A 572 -8.30 -16.44 -7.59
N THR A 573 -9.04 -17.53 -7.41
CA THR A 573 -10.45 -17.50 -7.00
C THR A 573 -10.69 -18.52 -5.88
N PRO A 574 -11.79 -18.41 -5.12
CA PRO A 574 -12.19 -19.43 -4.15
C PRO A 574 -12.35 -20.84 -4.75
N HIS A 575 -12.54 -20.92 -6.07
CA HIS A 575 -12.78 -22.16 -6.82
C HIS A 575 -11.49 -22.76 -7.43
N GLY A 576 -10.35 -22.07 -7.33
CA GLY A 576 -9.09 -22.42 -7.98
C GLY A 576 -8.60 -21.32 -8.92
N LEU A 577 -7.55 -21.59 -9.70
CA LEU A 577 -6.98 -20.60 -10.61
C LEU A 577 -7.76 -20.55 -11.93
N ILE A 578 -8.10 -19.34 -12.38
CA ILE A 578 -8.39 -19.09 -13.79
C ILE A 578 -7.06 -18.86 -14.49
N HIS A 579 -6.77 -19.63 -15.54
CA HIS A 579 -5.59 -19.40 -16.39
C HIS A 579 -6.04 -18.66 -17.64
N MET A 580 -5.52 -17.46 -17.88
CA MET A 580 -5.86 -16.61 -19.02
C MET A 580 -4.62 -16.40 -19.90
N CYS A 581 -4.77 -16.58 -21.20
CA CYS A 581 -3.75 -16.27 -22.19
C CYS A 581 -4.45 -15.76 -23.45
N TRP A 582 -3.96 -14.68 -24.03
CA TRP A 582 -4.44 -14.24 -25.34
C TRP A 582 -3.28 -13.81 -26.23
N GLN A 583 -3.47 -13.98 -27.54
CA GLN A 583 -2.54 -13.54 -28.58
C GLN A 583 -3.30 -12.72 -29.62
N SER A 584 -2.76 -11.58 -30.02
CA SER A 584 -3.29 -10.78 -31.11
C SER A 584 -3.12 -11.51 -32.43
N ILE A 585 -4.23 -11.74 -33.14
CA ILE A 585 -4.23 -12.18 -34.55
C ILE A 585 -4.02 -10.96 -35.45
N ASN A 586 -4.70 -9.86 -35.10
CA ASN A 586 -4.60 -8.55 -35.73
C ASN A 586 -5.07 -7.47 -34.73
N LYS A 587 -5.13 -6.20 -35.17
CA LYS A 587 -5.51 -5.06 -34.30
C LYS A 587 -6.88 -5.16 -33.62
N GLN A 588 -7.80 -5.97 -34.14
CA GLN A 588 -9.19 -6.08 -33.66
C GLN A 588 -9.56 -7.48 -33.20
N THR A 589 -8.67 -8.47 -33.32
CA THR A 589 -8.99 -9.87 -33.03
C THR A 589 -7.91 -10.52 -32.19
N LEU A 590 -8.33 -11.16 -31.10
CA LEU A 590 -7.49 -11.94 -30.20
C LEU A 590 -7.88 -13.42 -30.27
N ASN A 591 -6.90 -14.30 -30.12
CA ASN A 591 -7.11 -15.71 -29.82
C ASN A 591 -6.89 -15.91 -28.32
N ILE A 592 -7.96 -16.15 -27.57
CA ILE A 592 -7.95 -16.40 -26.14
C ILE A 592 -7.90 -17.92 -25.88
N GLN A 593 -7.02 -18.33 -24.97
CA GLN A 593 -7.01 -19.63 -24.32
C GLN A 593 -7.29 -19.42 -22.84
N ILE A 594 -8.37 -20.00 -22.33
CA ILE A 594 -8.76 -19.85 -20.93
C ILE A 594 -9.06 -21.22 -20.30
N THR A 595 -8.58 -21.42 -19.07
CA THR A 595 -8.97 -22.55 -18.23
C THR A 595 -9.80 -22.05 -17.07
N ILE A 596 -11.03 -22.56 -16.96
CA ILE A 596 -12.02 -22.16 -15.97
C ILE A 596 -12.15 -23.28 -14.92
N PRO A 597 -11.92 -23.01 -13.62
CA PRO A 597 -12.02 -24.05 -12.59
C PRO A 597 -13.48 -24.44 -12.30
N ASN A 598 -13.66 -25.59 -11.64
CA ASN A 598 -15.00 -26.05 -11.23
C ASN A 598 -15.61 -25.12 -10.18
N GLY A 599 -16.89 -24.75 -10.35
CA GLY A 599 -17.63 -23.90 -9.40
C GLY A 599 -17.79 -22.45 -9.86
N THR A 600 -17.22 -22.09 -11.02
CA THR A 600 -17.37 -20.77 -11.65
C THR A 600 -17.62 -20.91 -13.15
N ARG A 601 -18.08 -19.83 -13.81
CA ARG A 601 -18.23 -19.74 -15.25
C ARG A 601 -17.99 -18.31 -15.76
N GLY A 602 -17.43 -18.22 -16.98
CA GLY A 602 -17.09 -16.95 -17.62
C GLY A 602 -18.13 -16.52 -18.65
N TYR A 603 -18.39 -15.22 -18.76
CA TYR A 603 -19.19 -14.62 -19.83
C TYR A 603 -18.28 -13.85 -20.79
N CYS A 604 -18.44 -14.09 -22.09
CA CYS A 604 -17.67 -13.44 -23.14
C CYS A 604 -18.55 -13.29 -24.38
N GLN A 605 -18.66 -12.08 -24.94
CA GLN A 605 -19.33 -11.80 -26.21
C GLN A 605 -20.71 -12.48 -26.38
N LYS A 606 -21.59 -12.33 -25.39
CA LYS A 606 -22.96 -12.91 -25.39
C LYS A 606 -23.02 -14.43 -25.23
N GLN A 607 -21.94 -15.06 -24.81
CA GLN A 607 -21.85 -16.49 -24.58
C GLN A 607 -21.28 -16.80 -23.19
N TRP A 608 -21.82 -17.85 -22.56
CA TRP A 608 -21.29 -18.43 -21.32
C TRP A 608 -20.31 -19.57 -21.61
N TYR A 609 -19.26 -19.64 -20.81
CA TYR A 609 -18.22 -20.66 -20.83
C TYR A 609 -18.17 -21.35 -19.47
N GLU A 610 -18.56 -22.62 -19.45
CA GLU A 610 -18.60 -23.49 -18.26
C GLU A 610 -17.19 -23.94 -17.83
N PRO A 611 -17.00 -24.59 -16.68
CA PRO A 611 -15.69 -25.13 -16.28
C PRO A 611 -15.00 -25.98 -17.36
N GLY A 612 -13.69 -25.81 -17.52
CA GLY A 612 -12.87 -26.50 -18.52
C GLY A 612 -11.95 -25.58 -19.33
N GLU A 613 -11.29 -26.15 -20.33
CA GLU A 613 -10.42 -25.42 -21.26
C GLU A 613 -11.21 -24.94 -22.48
N HIS A 614 -11.04 -23.66 -22.83
CA HIS A 614 -11.72 -23.03 -23.97
C HIS A 614 -10.75 -22.26 -24.86
N ARG A 615 -11.10 -22.21 -26.15
CA ARG A 615 -10.46 -21.32 -27.13
C ARG A 615 -11.51 -20.37 -27.70
N ILE A 616 -11.26 -19.08 -27.62
CA ILE A 616 -12.21 -18.03 -28.00
C ILE A 616 -11.54 -17.10 -29.00
N GLU A 617 -12.14 -16.94 -30.18
CA GLU A 617 -11.79 -15.84 -31.06
C GLU A 617 -12.56 -14.61 -30.58
N TYR A 618 -11.84 -13.63 -30.03
CA TYR A 618 -12.42 -12.46 -29.40
C TYR A 618 -12.20 -11.24 -30.28
N THR A 619 -13.30 -10.58 -30.65
CA THR A 619 -13.24 -9.28 -31.33
C THR A 619 -13.18 -8.14 -30.30
N VAL A 620 -12.10 -7.37 -30.32
CA VAL A 620 -11.96 -6.16 -29.51
C VAL A 620 -13.00 -5.16 -29.99
N SER A 621 -14.03 -4.90 -29.20
CA SER A 621 -14.99 -3.84 -29.50
C SER A 621 -14.28 -2.49 -29.36
N GLN A 622 -14.36 -1.65 -30.40
CA GLN A 622 -14.16 -0.23 -30.20
C GLN A 622 -15.35 0.24 -29.38
N GLN A 623 -15.14 0.52 -28.09
CA GLN A 623 -16.22 1.00 -27.24
C GLN A 623 -16.68 2.37 -27.76
N THR A 624 -17.76 2.40 -28.52
CA THR A 624 -18.49 3.64 -28.86
C THR A 624 -19.58 3.84 -27.82
N GLU A 625 -19.30 4.64 -26.78
CA GLU A 625 -20.20 5.45 -25.89
C GLU A 625 -21.61 4.96 -25.48
N SER A 626 -22.10 3.76 -25.82
CA SER A 626 -23.55 3.51 -25.80
C SER A 626 -24.03 2.12 -25.37
N GLU A 627 -23.15 1.21 -24.93
CA GLU A 627 -23.59 -0.06 -24.33
C GLU A 627 -22.82 -0.38 -23.04
N VAL A 628 -22.85 0.52 -22.06
CA VAL A 628 -22.55 0.15 -20.66
C VAL A 628 -23.88 -0.20 -20.00
N LEU A 629 -24.08 -1.48 -19.69
CA LEU A 629 -25.17 -1.93 -18.82
C LEU A 629 -24.90 -1.34 -17.42
N ILE A 630 -25.68 -0.32 -17.07
CA ILE A 630 -25.77 0.26 -15.71
C ILE A 630 -26.53 -0.70 -14.80
#